data_AF-A0A7C5PSJ1-F1
#
_entry.id   AF-A0A7C5PSJ1-F1
#
_cell.length_a   1.000
_cell.length_b   1.000
_cell.length_c   1.000
_cell.angle_alpha   90.00
_cell.angle_beta   90.00
_cell.angle_gamma   90.00
#
_symmetry.space_group_name_H-M   'P 1'
#
loop_
_entity.id
_entity.type
_entity.pdbx_description
1 polymer ?
#
loop_
_entity_poly.entity_id
_entity_poly.type
_entity_poly.pdbx_seq_one_letter_code
_entity_poly.pdbx_strand_id
1 'polypeptide(L)' 'MSNTAKFTPDRSCAMVVQVDAEGGVTIPISVWRELGIRDGDRITLSQDGDSIKIKPAKSKGSGNE' A
#
# COMPACT_ATOMS: atom_id res chain seq x y z
N MET A 1 -11.03 -20.31 33.98
CA MET A 1 -10.12 -19.35 33.33
C MET A 1 -10.70 -19.05 31.96
N SER A 2 -11.42 -17.94 31.81
CA SER A 2 -12.11 -17.59 30.57
C SER A 2 -11.10 -17.07 29.55
N ASN A 3 -10.93 -17.79 28.44
CA ASN A 3 -9.98 -17.44 27.40
C ASN A 3 -10.61 -16.36 26.50
N THR A 4 -10.40 -15.09 26.84
CA THR A 4 -10.77 -13.96 25.98
C THR A 4 -9.78 -13.87 24.82
N ALA A 5 -10.08 -14.55 23.72
CA ALA A 5 -9.44 -14.25 22.45
C ALA A 5 -9.81 -12.81 22.06
N LYS A 6 -8.85 -11.89 22.15
CA LYS A 6 -9.01 -10.53 21.64
C LYS A 6 -9.19 -10.64 20.13
N PHE A 7 -10.40 -10.39 19.64
CA PHE A 7 -10.66 -10.14 18.24
C PHE A 7 -9.96 -8.82 17.88
N THR A 8 -8.73 -8.90 17.36
CA THR A 8 -8.08 -7.79 16.67
C THR A 8 -8.68 -7.75 15.26
N PRO A 9 -9.47 -6.72 14.90
CA PRO A 9 -9.91 -6.58 13.54
C PRO A 9 -8.67 -6.47 12.66
N ASP A 10 -8.53 -7.41 11.74
CA ASP A 10 -7.53 -7.37 10.69
C ASP A 10 -7.71 -6.05 9.93
N ARG A 11 -6.81 -5.09 10.14
CA ARG A 11 -6.84 -3.76 9.48
C ARG A 11 -6.47 -3.85 7.99
N SER A 12 -6.47 -5.03 7.41
CA SER A 12 -6.18 -5.24 6.00
C SER A 12 -7.46 -4.97 5.21
N CYS A 13 -7.55 -3.79 4.60
CA CYS A 13 -8.48 -3.59 3.50
C CYS A 13 -8.01 -4.45 2.32
N ALA A 14 -8.41 -5.72 2.28
CA ALA A 14 -8.14 -6.59 1.15
C ALA A 14 -9.02 -6.15 -0.03
N MET A 15 -8.38 -5.73 -1.13
CA MET A 15 -9.04 -5.39 -2.38
C MET A 15 -8.55 -6.34 -3.46
N VAL A 16 -9.48 -6.90 -4.23
CA VAL A 16 -9.16 -7.70 -5.42
C VAL A 16 -9.29 -6.79 -6.62
N VAL A 17 -8.22 -6.69 -7.41
CA VAL A 17 -8.19 -5.92 -8.66
C VAL A 17 -7.89 -6.87 -9.81
N GLN A 18 -8.46 -6.58 -10.98
CA GLN A 18 -8.18 -7.34 -12.19
C GLN A 18 -6.85 -6.88 -12.79
N VAL A 19 -6.05 -7.85 -13.23
CA VAL A 19 -4.85 -7.61 -14.02
C VAL A 19 -5.27 -7.55 -15.49
N ASP A 20 -4.85 -6.51 -16.20
CA ASP A 20 -5.11 -6.39 -17.64
C ASP A 20 -4.21 -7.34 -18.46
N ALA A 21 -4.45 -7.41 -19.77
CA ALA A 21 -3.75 -8.33 -20.66
C ALA A 21 -2.24 -8.04 -20.77
N GLU A 22 -1.80 -6.82 -20.42
CA GLU A 22 -0.39 -6.41 -20.46
C GLU A 22 0.29 -6.63 -19.10
N GLY A 23 -0.43 -7.18 -18.11
CA GLY A 23 0.08 -7.37 -16.75
C GLY A 23 -0.03 -6.11 -15.89
N GLY A 24 -0.75 -5.08 -16.33
CA GLY A 24 -1.00 -3.87 -15.57
C GLY A 24 -2.08 -4.06 -14.49
N VAL A 25 -2.01 -3.21 -13.46
CA VAL A 25 -3.00 -3.14 -12.39
C VAL A 25 -3.39 -1.69 -12.19
N THR A 26 -4.70 -1.44 -12.16
CA THR A 26 -5.25 -0.13 -11.82
C THR A 26 -5.59 -0.08 -10.33
N ILE A 27 -4.85 0.74 -9.58
CA ILE A 27 -5.10 0.97 -8.16
C ILE A 27 -6.16 2.08 -8.00
N PRO A 28 -7.24 1.86 -7.22
CA PRO A 28 -8.27 2.87 -7.01
C PRO A 28 -7.71 4.17 -6.41
N ILE A 29 -8.27 5.30 -6.86
CA ILE A 29 -7.84 6.64 -6.41
C ILE A 29 -7.94 6.83 -4.88
N SER A 30 -8.87 6.14 -4.21
CA SER A 30 -8.99 6.18 -2.75
C SER A 30 -7.74 5.66 -2.07
N VAL A 31 -7.13 4.58 -2.57
CA VAL A 31 -5.90 4.00 -2.01
C VAL A 31 -4.73 4.96 -2.19
N TRP A 32 -4.60 5.57 -3.38
CA TRP A 32 -3.57 6.60 -3.62
C TRP A 32 -3.70 7.78 -2.66
N ARG A 33 -4.93 8.27 -2.45
CA ARG A 33 -5.22 9.36 -1.52
C ARG A 33 -4.89 9.01 -0.07
N GLU A 34 -5.22 7.79 0.38
CA GLU A 34 -4.86 7.32 1.73
C GLU A 34 -3.35 7.18 1.92
N LEU A 35 -2.61 6.82 0.86
CA LEU A 35 -1.14 6.80 0.87
C LEU A 35 -0.51 8.20 0.69
N GLY A 36 -1.31 9.24 0.44
CA GLY A 36 -0.84 10.61 0.20
C GLY A 36 -0.14 10.80 -1.14
N ILE A 37 -0.35 9.90 -2.10
CA ILE A 37 0.28 9.91 -3.42
C ILE A 37 -0.61 10.69 -4.39
N ARG A 38 -0.02 11.63 -5.12
CA ARG A 38 -0.68 12.44 -6.14
C ARG A 38 -0.22 12.04 -7.54
N ASP A 39 -0.96 12.53 -8.53
CA ASP A 39 -0.51 12.44 -9.92
C ASP A 39 0.89 13.07 -10.07
N GLY A 40 1.78 12.38 -10.77
CA GLY A 40 3.17 12.78 -10.95
C GLY A 40 4.12 12.46 -9.78
N ASP A 41 3.62 11.99 -8.63
CA ASP A 41 4.48 11.58 -7.53
C ASP A 41 5.28 10.32 -7.88
N ARG A 42 6.54 10.29 -7.44
CA ARG A 42 7.35 9.08 -7.52
C ARG A 42 6.90 8.09 -6.47
N ILE A 43 6.81 6.83 -6.87
CA ILE A 43 6.55 5.71 -5.97
C ILE A 43 7.76 4.75 -5.98
N THR A 44 7.91 3.99 -4.91
CA THR A 44 8.87 2.91 -4.82
C THR A 44 8.13 1.58 -4.86
N LEU A 45 8.53 0.72 -5.78
CA LEU A 45 8.09 -0.67 -5.86
C LEU A 45 9.18 -1.55 -5.26
N SER A 46 8.80 -2.49 -4.41
CA SER A 46 9.74 -3.45 -3.80
C SER A 46 9.07 -4.81 -3.69
N GLN A 47 9.83 -5.87 -3.97
CA GLN A 47 9.35 -7.23 -3.78
C GLN A 47 9.60 -7.67 -2.33
N ASP A 48 8.60 -8.32 -1.74
CA ASP A 48 8.63 -8.89 -0.39
C ASP A 48 8.08 -10.31 -0.46
N GLY A 49 8.96 -11.28 -0.67
CA GLY A 49 8.56 -12.65 -0.99
C GLY A 49 7.75 -12.71 -2.28
N ASP A 50 6.52 -13.18 -2.18
CA ASP A 50 5.58 -13.28 -3.31
C ASP A 50 4.74 -12.00 -3.51
N SER A 51 4.92 -10.99 -2.66
CA SER A 51 4.15 -9.75 -2.70
C SER A 51 4.93 -8.58 -3.29
N ILE A 52 4.21 -7.68 -3.97
CA ILE A 52 4.75 -6.37 -4.38
C ILE A 52 4.27 -5.30 -3.40
N LYS A 53 5.23 -4.63 -2.74
CA LYS A 53 4.98 -3.49 -1.85
C LYS A 53 5.13 -2.19 -2.64
N ILE A 54 4.09 -1.36 -2.57
CA ILE A 54 4.07 -0.01 -3.12
C ILE A 54 4.16 0.97 -1.95
N LYS A 55 5.07 1.95 -2.05
CA LYS A 55 5.19 3.03 -1.07
C LYS A 55 5.38 4.37 -1.79
N PRO A 56 4.95 5.50 -1.21
CA PRO A 56 5.40 6.81 -1.68
C PRO A 56 6.92 6.80 -1.68
N ALA A 57 7.56 7.26 -2.76
CA ALA A 57 8.99 7.49 -2.69
C ALA A 57 9.18 8.53 -1.58
N LYS A 58 9.93 8.19 -0.52
CA LYS A 58 10.30 9.20 0.47
C LYS A 58 11.03 10.29 -0.32
N SER A 59 10.38 11.43 -0.53
CA SER A 59 11.13 12.65 -0.71
C SER A 59 12.03 12.70 0.51
N LYS A 60 13.35 12.66 0.33
CA LYS A 60 14.25 12.88 1.46
C LYS A 60 13.79 14.20 2.05
N GLY A 61 13.08 14.13 3.18
CA GLY A 61 12.91 15.27 4.04
C GLY A 61 14.31 15.76 4.28
N SER A 62 14.55 17.00 3.89
CA SER A 62 15.58 17.84 4.47
C SER A 62 15.49 17.68 5.98
N GLY A 63 16.23 16.72 6.52
CA GLY A 63 16.56 16.63 7.93
C GLY A 63 17.55 17.75 8.16
N ASN A 64 17.05 18.79 8.81
CA ASN A 64 17.82 19.91 9.31
C ASN A 64 18.89 19.38 10.27
N GLU A 65 20.17 19.59 9.97
CA GLU A 65 21.31 19.65 10.91
C GLU A 65 22.45 20.45 10.26
#